data_AF-A0A1I4WAZ3-F1
#
_entry.id   AF-A0A1I4WAZ3-F1
#
_cell.length_a   1.000
_cell.length_b   1.000
_cell.length_c   1.000
_cell.angle_alpha   90.00
_cell.angle_beta   90.00
_cell.angle_gamma   90.00
#
_symmetry.space_group_name_H-M   'P 1'
#
loop_
_entity.id
_entity.type
_entity.pdbx_description
1 polymer ?
#
loop_
_entity_poly.entity_id
_entity_poly.type
_entity_poly.pdbx_seq_one_letter_code
_entity_poly.pdbx_strand_id
1 'polypeptide(L)'
;MAFRELIDDIDDVVFETLGDSARIEGYAEPVLGMFSAPWRQVKFGKATNAPREPRFEIRVSDAGGLSKGLVVSVDVPVLDGGGDYDLVQLEPSGDGLVALILRKRP
;
A
#
# COMPACT_ATOMS: atom_id res chain seq x y z
N MET A 1 -16.33 -2.55 -26.23
CA MET A 1 -16.16 -3.18 -24.91
C MET A 1 -15.28 -4.39 -25.07
N ALA A 2 -13.98 -4.13 -25.17
CA ALA A 2 -12.98 -5.18 -25.17
C ALA A 2 -12.85 -5.69 -23.73
N PHE A 3 -12.53 -6.98 -23.55
CA PHE A 3 -12.36 -7.61 -22.23
C PHE A 3 -11.42 -6.83 -21.28
N ARG A 4 -10.45 -6.09 -21.84
CA ARG A 4 -9.54 -5.22 -21.08
C ARG A 4 -10.22 -4.02 -20.43
N GLU A 5 -11.14 -3.37 -21.13
CA GLU A 5 -11.89 -2.22 -20.59
C GLU A 5 -12.75 -2.65 -19.40
N LEU A 6 -13.34 -3.86 -19.47
CA LEU A 6 -14.14 -4.41 -18.37
C LEU A 6 -13.29 -4.80 -17.15
N ILE A 7 -12.06 -5.25 -17.38
CA ILE A 7 -11.11 -5.56 -16.29
C ILE A 7 -10.69 -4.26 -15.60
N ASP A 8 -10.37 -3.21 -16.35
CA ASP A 8 -10.02 -1.89 -15.79
C ASP A 8 -11.19 -1.32 -14.96
N ASP A 9 -12.42 -1.39 -15.46
CA ASP A 9 -13.62 -0.94 -14.74
C ASP A 9 -13.85 -1.73 -13.44
N ILE A 10 -13.62 -3.06 -13.46
CA ILE A 10 -13.74 -3.89 -12.25
C ILE A 10 -12.66 -3.55 -11.24
N ASP A 11 -11.41 -3.40 -11.69
CA ASP A 11 -10.31 -3.02 -10.81
C ASP A 11 -10.61 -1.65 -10.16
N ASP A 12 -11.12 -0.67 -10.92
CA ASP A 12 -11.47 0.65 -10.37
C ASP A 12 -12.48 0.55 -9.23
N VAL A 13 -13.58 -0.21 -9.41
CA VAL A 13 -14.60 -0.38 -8.37
C VAL A 13 -14.06 -1.13 -7.15
N VAL A 14 -13.20 -2.13 -7.36
CA VAL A 14 -12.59 -2.91 -6.27
C VAL A 14 -11.67 -2.03 -5.42
N PHE A 15 -10.83 -1.21 -6.06
CA PHE A 15 -9.96 -0.28 -5.35
C PHE A 15 -10.73 0.87 -4.69
N GLU A 16 -11.84 1.33 -5.27
CA GLU A 16 -12.71 2.33 -4.63
C GLU A 16 -13.41 1.78 -3.37
N THR A 17 -13.83 0.51 -3.40
CA THR A 17 -14.65 -0.07 -2.31
C THR A 17 -13.81 -0.71 -1.21
N LEU A 18 -12.66 -1.31 -1.56
CA LEU A 18 -11.83 -2.11 -0.66
C LEU A 18 -10.40 -1.58 -0.52
N GLY A 19 -10.03 -0.55 -1.30
CA GLY A 19 -8.72 0.08 -1.20
C GLY A 19 -8.65 0.92 0.07
N ASP A 20 -7.57 0.72 0.82
CA ASP A 20 -7.14 1.65 1.83
C ASP A 20 -6.61 2.90 1.11
N SER A 21 -7.08 4.08 1.53
CA SER A 21 -6.58 5.35 1.01
C SER A 21 -5.27 5.71 1.71
N ALA A 22 -4.24 6.06 0.93
CA ALA A 22 -3.02 6.66 1.45
C ALA A 22 -2.75 7.99 0.77
N ARG A 23 -2.50 9.02 1.58
CA ARG A 23 -2.07 10.32 1.11
C ARG A 23 -0.56 10.35 1.05
N ILE A 24 -0.01 10.63 -0.13
CA ILE A 24 1.43 10.73 -0.35
C ILE A 24 1.84 12.20 -0.45
N GLU A 25 2.93 12.56 0.21
CA GLU A 25 3.53 13.89 0.11
C GLU A 25 3.87 14.23 -1.34
N GLY A 26 3.33 15.36 -1.83
CA GLY A 26 3.50 15.81 -3.21
C GLY A 26 2.39 15.37 -4.18
N TYR A 27 1.46 14.51 -3.75
CA TYR A 27 0.29 14.11 -4.55
C TYR A 27 -0.96 14.83 -4.04
N ALA A 28 -1.74 15.38 -4.96
CA ALA A 28 -2.99 16.08 -4.65
C ALA A 28 -4.13 15.11 -4.34
N GLU A 29 -4.15 13.96 -5.04
CA GLU A 29 -5.15 12.91 -4.87
C GLU A 29 -4.64 11.79 -3.96
N PRO A 30 -5.50 11.19 -3.12
CA PRO A 30 -5.16 10.01 -2.35
C PRO A 30 -4.93 8.82 -3.29
N VAL A 31 -3.88 8.05 -3.02
CA VAL A 31 -3.60 6.81 -3.75
C VAL A 31 -4.35 5.67 -3.07
N LEU A 32 -5.12 4.92 -3.85
CA LEU A 32 -5.81 3.73 -3.40
C LEU A 32 -4.87 2.53 -3.48
N GLY A 33 -4.77 1.78 -2.40
CA GLY A 33 -3.92 0.61 -2.31
C GLY A 33 -4.39 -0.37 -1.25
N MET A 34 -3.64 -1.44 -1.05
CA MET A 34 -3.90 -2.36 0.05
C MET A 34 -2.80 -2.23 1.10
N PHE A 35 -3.19 -1.87 2.33
CA PHE A 35 -2.27 -1.81 3.45
C PHE A 35 -2.17 -3.17 4.15
N SER A 36 -0.95 -3.70 4.23
CA SER A 36 -0.65 -4.92 4.95
C SER A 36 0.33 -4.64 6.08
N ALA A 37 -0.15 -4.80 7.30
CA ALA A 37 0.59 -4.69 8.56
C ALA A 37 0.87 -6.10 9.16
N PRO A 38 1.92 -6.81 8.70
CA PRO A 38 2.16 -8.21 9.04
C PRO A 38 2.54 -8.49 10.51
N TRP A 39 2.71 -7.47 11.36
CA TRP A 39 2.94 -7.66 12.80
C TRP A 39 1.73 -8.20 13.56
N ARG A 40 0.53 -8.27 12.96
CA ARG A 40 -0.67 -8.82 13.60
C ARG A 40 -0.89 -10.33 13.44
N GLN A 41 -0.21 -11.01 12.52
CA GLN A 41 -0.34 -12.47 12.39
C GLN A 41 0.67 -13.20 13.29
N VAL A 42 0.31 -13.42 14.56
CA VAL A 42 0.99 -14.44 15.38
C VAL A 42 0.63 -15.81 14.80
N LYS A 43 1.48 -16.35 13.92
CA LYS A 43 1.37 -17.75 13.51
C LYS A 43 1.78 -18.62 14.70
N PHE A 44 0.79 -19.09 15.46
CA PHE A 44 1.00 -20.10 16.49
C PHE A 44 1.81 -21.27 15.90
N GLY A 45 3.00 -21.52 16.46
CA GLY A 45 3.84 -22.67 16.11
C GLY A 45 5.11 -22.40 15.28
N LYS A 46 5.42 -21.17 14.86
CA LYS A 46 6.73 -20.85 14.27
C LYS A 46 7.31 -19.57 14.84
N ALA A 47 8.48 -19.68 15.48
CA ALA A 47 9.31 -18.53 15.82
C ALA A 47 9.76 -17.84 14.52
N THR A 48 9.21 -16.67 14.23
CA THR A 48 9.73 -15.79 13.18
C THR A 48 9.69 -14.37 13.72
N ASN A 49 10.63 -14.08 14.62
CA ASN A 49 10.91 -12.75 15.15
C ASN A 49 11.64 -11.90 14.10
N ALA A 50 10.98 -11.60 12.98
CA ALA A 50 11.40 -10.51 12.12
C ALA A 50 10.30 -9.46 12.18
N PRO A 51 10.55 -8.22 12.67
CA PRO A 51 9.63 -7.12 12.48
C PRO A 51 9.46 -6.94 10.97
N ARG A 52 8.32 -7.39 10.45
CA ARG A 52 8.01 -7.25 9.03
C ARG A 52 7.54 -5.83 8.80
N GLU A 53 8.21 -5.15 7.88
CA GLU A 53 7.91 -3.77 7.52
C GLU A 53 6.48 -3.69 6.95
N PRO A 54 5.70 -2.65 7.32
CA PRO A 54 4.40 -2.40 6.70
C PRO A 54 4.56 -2.26 5.19
N ARG A 55 3.62 -2.86 4.47
CA ARG A 55 3.59 -2.82 3.01
C ARG A 55 2.32 -2.15 2.56
N PHE A 56 2.44 -1.28 1.57
CA PHE A 56 1.30 -0.66 0.92
C PHE A 56 1.37 -0.95 -0.57
N GLU A 57 0.51 -1.83 -1.05
CA GLU A 57 0.50 -2.26 -2.45
C GLU A 57 -0.39 -1.33 -3.26
N ILE A 58 0.20 -0.67 -4.26
CA ILE A 58 -0.49 0.29 -5.13
C ILE A 58 -0.31 -0.12 -6.59
N ARG A 59 -1.10 0.48 -7.49
CA ARG A 59 -0.93 0.25 -8.93
C ARG A 59 0.36 0.88 -9.45
N VAL A 60 0.97 0.24 -10.46
CA VAL A 60 2.17 0.78 -11.15
C VAL A 60 1.92 2.15 -11.76
N SER A 61 0.70 2.41 -12.23
CA SER A 61 0.29 3.71 -12.80
C SER A 61 0.41 4.85 -11.78
N ASP A 62 0.03 4.59 -10.54
CA ASP A 62 0.07 5.57 -9.43
C ASP A 62 1.46 5.64 -8.78
N ALA A 63 2.28 4.60 -8.96
CA ALA A 63 3.67 4.59 -8.52
C ALA A 63 4.60 5.48 -9.36
N GLY A 64 4.13 5.96 -10.51
CA GLY A 64 4.88 6.86 -11.39
C GLY A 64 5.20 8.19 -10.71
N GLY A 65 6.46 8.38 -10.30
CA GLY A 65 6.94 9.62 -9.67
C GLY A 65 7.22 9.50 -8.16
N LEU A 66 6.91 8.35 -7.55
CA LEU A 66 7.23 8.12 -6.15
C LEU A 66 8.74 7.96 -5.93
N SER A 67 9.23 8.60 -4.87
CA SER A 67 10.65 8.55 -4.48
C SER A 67 10.80 8.16 -3.02
N LYS A 68 11.92 7.51 -2.69
CA LYS A 68 12.24 7.14 -1.32
C LYS A 68 12.36 8.39 -0.45
N GLY A 69 11.82 8.34 0.77
CA GLY A 69 11.84 9.42 1.75
C GLY A 69 10.56 10.28 1.79
N LEU A 70 9.61 10.05 0.88
CA LEU A 70 8.30 10.70 0.94
C LEU A 70 7.49 10.21 2.14
N VAL A 71 6.69 11.10 2.70
CA VAL A 71 5.71 10.74 3.73
C VAL A 71 4.46 10.15 3.10
N VAL A 72 4.05 8.99 3.60
CA VAL A 72 2.82 8.28 3.24
C VAL A 72 1.94 8.21 4.48
N SER A 73 0.84 8.96 4.47
CA SER A 73 -0.17 8.93 5.52
C SER A 73 -1.26 7.94 5.13
N VAL A 74 -1.33 6.80 5.82
CA VAL A 74 -2.32 5.75 5.55
C VAL A 74 -3.57 6.02 6.39
N ASP A 75 -4.70 6.25 5.73
CA ASP A 75 -6.00 6.59 6.33
C ASP A 75 -6.81 5.33 6.66
N VAL A 76 -6.22 4.48 7.50
CA VAL A 76 -6.88 3.31 8.10
C VAL A 76 -6.97 3.50 9.61
N PRO A 77 -7.82 2.76 10.33
CA PRO A 77 -7.88 2.86 11.78
C PRO A 77 -6.49 2.67 12.43
N VAL A 78 -6.18 3.45 13.47
CA VAL A 78 -4.88 3.36 14.17
C VAL A 78 -4.64 1.94 14.73
N LEU A 79 -5.71 1.28 15.16
CA LEU A 79 -5.68 -0.13 15.59
C LEU A 79 -5.30 -1.09 14.46
N ASP A 80 -5.59 -0.68 13.21
CA ASP A 80 -5.23 -1.45 12.02
C ASP A 80 -3.82 -1.17 11.50
N GLY A 81 -3.17 -0.13 12.03
CA GLY A 81 -1.85 0.34 11.61
C GLY A 81 -1.91 1.63 10.81
N GLY A 82 -2.96 2.44 10.91
CA GLY A 82 -2.98 3.77 10.31
C GLY A 82 -1.99 4.73 10.94
N GLY A 83 -1.61 5.76 10.17
CA GLY A 83 -0.68 6.81 10.59
C GLY A 83 0.33 7.19 9.51
N ASP A 84 1.35 7.94 9.93
CA ASP A 84 2.36 8.47 9.04
C ASP A 84 3.57 7.54 8.92
N TYR A 85 3.95 7.29 7.68
CA TYR A 85 5.04 6.40 7.32
C TYR A 85 6.03 7.10 6.40
N ASP A 86 7.30 6.75 6.53
CA ASP A 86 8.32 7.06 5.53
C ASP A 86 8.39 5.96 4.48
N LEU A 87 8.38 6.36 3.20
CA LEU A 87 8.61 5.45 2.09
C LEU A 87 10.09 5.06 2.03
N VAL A 88 10.41 3.82 2.41
CA VAL A 88 11.80 3.32 2.42
C VAL A 88 12.19 2.79 1.05
N GLN A 89 11.28 2.05 0.40
CA GLN A 89 11.58 1.37 -0.85
C GLN A 89 10.32 1.12 -1.68
N LEU A 90 10.49 1.03 -3.00
CA LEU A 90 9.49 0.56 -3.94
C LEU A 90 9.93 -0.79 -4.50
N GLU A 91 9.06 -1.79 -4.42
CA GLU A 91 9.28 -3.12 -4.98
C GLU A 91 8.19 -3.44 -6.02
N PRO A 92 8.50 -3.42 -7.32
CA PRO A 92 7.54 -3.85 -8.35
C PRO A 92 7.38 -5.37 -8.31
N SER A 93 6.16 -5.85 -8.09
CA SER A 93 5.83 -7.29 -7.99
C SER A 93 5.67 -7.98 -9.35
N GLY A 94 5.57 -7.20 -10.44
CA GLY A 94 5.48 -7.73 -11.81
C GLY A 94 4.09 -8.17 -12.25
N ASP A 95 3.09 -8.02 -11.38
CA ASP A 95 1.66 -8.27 -11.59
C ASP A 95 0.87 -6.97 -11.90
N GLY A 96 1.56 -5.85 -12.10
CA GLY A 96 0.93 -4.53 -12.27
C GLY A 96 0.79 -3.74 -10.97
N LEU A 97 1.25 -4.31 -9.85
CA LEU A 97 1.33 -3.64 -8.55
C LEU A 97 2.78 -3.30 -8.16
N VAL A 98 2.90 -2.36 -7.23
CA VAL A 98 4.14 -1.95 -6.59
C VAL A 98 3.91 -1.98 -5.09
N ALA A 99 4.70 -2.76 -4.38
CA ALA A 99 4.73 -2.75 -2.93
C ALA A 99 5.62 -1.60 -2.45
N LEU A 100 5.00 -0.64 -1.77
CA LEU A 100 5.68 0.40 -1.01
C LEU A 100 6.07 -0.16 0.34
N ILE A 101 7.37 -0.22 0.61
CA ILE A 101 7.92 -0.62 1.90
C ILE A 101 7.95 0.62 2.79
N LEU A 102 7.18 0.58 3.87
CA LEU A 102 6.93 1.70 4.76
C LEU A 102 7.68 1.53 6.08
N ARG A 103 8.09 2.64 6.68
CA ARG A 103 8.61 2.69 8.05
C ARG A 103 7.81 3.66 8.88
N LYS A 104 7.27 3.20 10.00
CA LYS A 104 6.48 4.06 10.89
C LYS A 104 7.36 5.18 11.44
N ARG A 105 6.90 6.42 11.34
CA ARG A 105 7.58 7.55 12.01
C ARG A 105 7.38 7.47 13.54
N PRO A 106 8.43 7.78 14.33
CA PRO A 106 8.38 7.75 15.79
C PRO A 106 7.53 8.86 16.39
#